data_AF-A0A7J0CMM4-F1
#
_entry.id   AF-A0A7J0CMM4-F1
#
_cell.length_a   1.000
_cell.length_b   1.000
_cell.length_c   1.000
_cell.angle_alpha   90.00
_cell.angle_beta   90.00
_cell.angle_gamma   90.00
#
_symmetry.space_group_name_H-M   'P 1'
#
loop_
_entity.id
_entity.type
_entity.pdbx_description
1 polymer ?
#
loop_
_entity_poly.entity_id
_entity_poly.type
_entity_poly.pdbx_seq_one_letter_code
_entity_poly.pdbx_strand_id
1 'polypeptide(L)'
;MNVRRLIPTTAVAGAVVLGLTALSACSTSNAADGGNGDKLKVTASFYPMQFLAERIGGEHVAVTSLTKPGVEPHDLELAPRQIGSISESDYVLYLKGIQPAVDDAIKQSGVKNTVDAATLTTLEDHGSEVSGHDHGHEEEAHEEEAHEDEAHEEHAEGDGHNHGEEGGADPHIWLDPVKYAEVAKGVGKSLEKADPDHAADYKKNTEALVGELNKLNTAYETGLKNTATKTFITTHSAFGYLAERYGLTQQGIAGIDPRPSRAPPGSRRSTPSRRRRRPPRSSSRRSPATGPRRPSRRTPG
;
A
#
# COMPACT_ATOMS: atom_id res chain seq x y z
N MET A 1 -38.28 30.69 101.85
CA MET A 1 -39.60 30.48 101.20
C MET A 1 -39.42 30.45 99.69
N ASN A 2 -40.28 29.68 99.00
CA ASN A 2 -40.41 29.46 97.54
C ASN A 2 -39.54 28.30 97.00
N VAL A 3 -40.00 27.04 97.10
CA VAL A 3 -41.08 26.33 96.37
C VAL A 3 -40.69 25.97 94.92
N ARG A 4 -40.56 24.65 94.71
CA ARG A 4 -40.32 23.92 93.46
C ARG A 4 -41.32 24.28 92.35
N ARG A 5 -40.89 24.21 91.08
CA ARG A 5 -41.70 23.62 90.00
C ARG A 5 -40.82 22.87 88.99
N LEU A 6 -41.38 21.75 88.56
CA LEU A 6 -40.85 20.64 87.80
C LEU A 6 -41.52 20.59 86.41
N ILE A 7 -40.81 20.04 85.40
CA ILE A 7 -41.29 19.39 84.15
C ILE A 7 -41.69 20.34 82.98
N PRO A 8 -41.53 19.97 81.67
CA PRO A 8 -41.07 18.70 81.08
C PRO A 8 -39.90 18.79 80.09
N THR A 9 -39.08 17.73 80.14
CA THR A 9 -38.47 17.08 78.98
C THR A 9 -39.54 16.38 78.14
N THR A 10 -39.80 16.85 76.91
CA THR A 10 -40.28 16.05 75.76
C THR A 10 -40.42 16.94 74.52
N ALA A 11 -40.07 16.41 73.35
CA ALA A 11 -39.93 17.07 72.04
C ALA A 11 -38.68 17.98 71.99
N VAL A 12 -37.55 17.60 71.41
CA VAL A 12 -37.38 17.09 70.04
C VAL A 12 -36.17 16.13 70.03
N ALA A 13 -36.40 14.87 70.36
CA ALA A 13 -35.46 13.78 70.08
C ALA A 13 -36.02 12.98 68.90
N GLY A 14 -35.79 13.47 67.69
CA GLY A 14 -36.37 12.85 66.49
C GLY A 14 -35.74 13.25 65.16
N ALA A 15 -34.60 13.94 65.13
CA ALA A 15 -34.02 14.43 63.87
C ALA A 15 -32.49 14.42 63.80
N VAL A 16 -31.78 13.67 64.67
CA VAL A 16 -30.29 13.69 64.65
C VAL A 16 -29.63 12.30 64.59
N VAL A 17 -30.37 11.18 64.67
CA VAL A 17 -29.77 9.83 64.58
C VAL A 17 -29.96 9.16 63.21
N LEU A 18 -30.65 9.80 62.27
CA LEU A 18 -30.81 9.33 60.88
C LEU A 18 -29.85 9.97 59.87
N GLY A 19 -28.76 10.59 60.35
CA GLY A 19 -27.73 11.22 59.51
C GLY A 19 -26.39 10.47 59.46
N LEU A 20 -26.24 9.34 60.15
CA LEU A 20 -24.97 8.63 60.29
C LEU A 20 -24.94 7.20 59.71
N THR A 21 -26.00 6.76 59.05
CA THR A 21 -26.04 5.47 58.31
C THR A 21 -26.16 5.64 56.79
N ALA A 22 -26.15 6.88 56.27
CA ALA A 22 -26.25 7.16 54.84
C ALA A 22 -24.90 7.36 54.12
N LEU A 23 -23.77 6.94 54.71
CA LEU A 23 -22.44 6.99 54.05
C LEU A 23 -21.84 5.61 53.70
N SER A 24 -22.58 4.51 53.87
CA SER A 24 -22.11 3.16 53.45
C SER A 24 -22.84 2.57 52.24
N ALA A 25 -23.55 3.38 51.46
CA ALA A 25 -24.31 2.91 50.28
C ALA A 25 -23.74 3.34 48.92
N CYS A 26 -22.54 3.91 48.88
CA CYS A 26 -21.77 4.07 47.64
C CYS A 26 -20.53 3.17 47.65
N SER A 27 -20.75 1.89 47.86
CA SER A 27 -19.94 0.85 47.20
C SER A 27 -20.65 0.47 45.89
N THR A 28 -20.99 1.48 45.08
CA THR A 28 -21.18 1.26 43.66
C THR A 28 -19.77 1.27 43.12
N SER A 29 -19.25 0.08 42.83
CA SER A 29 -18.08 -0.07 42.01
C SER A 29 -18.29 0.79 40.78
N ASN A 30 -17.67 1.97 40.77
CA ASN A 30 -17.39 2.70 39.55
C ASN A 30 -16.24 1.95 38.87
N ALA A 31 -16.49 0.67 38.56
CA ALA A 31 -15.90 -0.04 37.46
C ALA A 31 -16.56 0.50 36.19
N ALA A 32 -16.33 1.79 35.96
CA ALA A 32 -15.99 2.27 34.64
C ALA A 32 -14.46 2.30 34.55
N ASP A 33 -13.82 1.24 35.04
CA ASP A 33 -12.70 0.69 34.30
C ASP A 33 -13.39 0.04 33.09
N GLY A 34 -13.64 0.85 32.05
CA GLY A 34 -13.99 0.30 30.75
C GLY A 34 -12.82 -0.57 30.42
N GLY A 35 -13.00 -1.88 30.60
CA GLY A 35 -11.93 -2.86 30.58
C GLY A 35 -11.11 -2.64 29.34
N ASN A 36 -10.01 -1.92 29.49
CA ASN A 36 -9.01 -1.79 28.47
C ASN A 36 -8.21 -3.08 28.63
N GLY A 37 -8.88 -4.22 28.37
CA GLY A 37 -8.20 -5.47 28.08
C GLY A 37 -7.11 -5.11 27.09
N ASP A 38 -5.88 -5.51 27.38
CA ASP A 38 -4.72 -5.12 26.61
C ASP A 38 -5.01 -5.36 25.12
N LYS A 39 -5.15 -4.27 24.35
CA LYS A 39 -5.45 -4.33 22.92
C LYS A 39 -4.39 -5.19 22.24
N LEU A 40 -4.80 -5.98 21.25
CA LEU A 40 -3.87 -6.77 20.46
C LEU A 40 -2.84 -5.84 19.79
N LYS A 41 -1.55 -5.98 20.14
CA LYS A 41 -0.49 -5.14 19.56
C LYS A 41 -0.17 -5.63 18.16
N VAL A 42 -0.56 -4.84 17.17
CA VAL A 42 -0.37 -5.14 15.75
C VAL A 42 0.77 -4.29 15.20
N THR A 43 1.80 -4.92 14.66
CA THR A 43 2.78 -4.23 13.81
C THR A 43 2.43 -4.45 12.35
N ALA A 44 2.16 -3.37 11.63
CA ALA A 44 1.93 -3.36 10.20
C ALA A 44 3.19 -2.86 9.47
N SER A 45 3.56 -3.47 8.35
CA SER A 45 4.81 -3.11 7.69
C SER A 45 4.73 -1.73 6.99
N PHE A 46 3.62 -1.43 6.33
CA PHE A 46 3.37 -0.17 5.62
C PHE A 46 1.87 0.15 5.52
N TYR A 47 1.51 1.29 4.91
CA TYR A 47 0.17 1.86 5.02
C TYR A 47 -0.98 0.94 4.60
N PRO A 48 -0.97 0.22 3.45
CA PRO A 48 -2.03 -0.72 3.11
C PRO A 48 -2.23 -1.83 4.16
N MET A 49 -1.16 -2.30 4.81
CA MET A 49 -1.30 -3.28 5.89
C MET A 49 -1.87 -2.63 7.16
N GLN A 50 -1.39 -1.42 7.49
CA GLN A 50 -1.91 -0.63 8.60
C GLN A 50 -3.42 -0.37 8.44
N PHE A 51 -3.85 0.03 7.25
CA PHE A 51 -5.25 0.30 6.93
C PHE A 51 -6.12 -0.95 7.15
N LEU A 52 -5.71 -2.13 6.67
CA LEU A 52 -6.46 -3.36 6.92
C LEU A 52 -6.55 -3.65 8.42
N ALA A 53 -5.42 -3.58 9.13
CA ALA A 53 -5.38 -3.85 10.56
C ALA A 53 -6.28 -2.90 11.36
N GLU A 54 -6.26 -1.60 11.08
CA GLU A 54 -7.09 -0.60 11.76
C GLU A 54 -8.57 -0.76 11.41
N ARG A 55 -8.91 -0.96 10.13
CA ARG A 55 -10.31 -1.05 9.67
C ARG A 55 -10.99 -2.32 10.16
N ILE A 56 -10.27 -3.44 10.19
CA ILE A 56 -10.80 -4.72 10.64
C ILE A 56 -10.74 -4.81 12.17
N GLY A 57 -9.59 -4.47 12.75
CA GLY A 57 -9.33 -4.58 14.18
C GLY A 57 -10.10 -3.58 15.04
N GLY A 58 -10.42 -2.40 14.50
CA GLY A 58 -11.24 -1.39 15.19
C GLY A 58 -10.65 -0.98 16.54
N GLU A 59 -11.49 -0.97 17.58
CA GLU A 59 -11.08 -0.55 18.92
C GLU A 59 -10.26 -1.59 19.69
N HIS A 60 -10.21 -2.85 19.21
CA HIS A 60 -9.60 -3.99 19.88
C HIS A 60 -8.09 -4.15 19.59
N VAL A 61 -7.59 -3.42 18.59
CA VAL A 61 -6.17 -3.46 18.17
C VAL A 61 -5.46 -2.16 18.48
N ALA A 62 -4.16 -2.26 18.75
CA ALA A 62 -3.23 -1.13 18.79
C ALA A 62 -2.23 -1.28 17.64
N VAL A 63 -2.42 -0.53 16.55
CA VAL A 63 -1.62 -0.66 15.33
C VAL A 63 -0.42 0.28 15.33
N THR A 64 0.78 -0.25 15.07
CA THR A 64 2.01 0.51 14.82
C THR A 64 2.50 0.20 13.41
N SER A 65 2.77 1.23 12.61
CA SER A 65 3.32 1.07 11.26
C SER A 65 4.84 1.20 11.26
N LEU A 66 5.54 0.28 10.58
CA LEU A 66 6.99 0.36 10.41
C LEU A 66 7.37 1.47 9.42
N THR A 67 6.53 1.73 8.41
CA THR A 67 6.79 2.76 7.40
C THR A 67 6.08 4.05 7.77
N LYS A 68 6.84 5.13 7.97
CA LYS A 68 6.27 6.46 8.24
C LYS A 68 5.56 7.01 7.00
N PRO A 69 4.55 7.88 7.18
CA PRO A 69 3.93 8.59 6.06
C PRO A 69 4.96 9.31 5.18
N GLY A 70 4.86 9.11 3.87
CA GLY A 70 5.76 9.72 2.87
C GLY A 70 7.12 9.04 2.70
N VAL A 71 7.38 7.92 3.39
CA VAL A 71 8.58 7.09 3.17
C VAL A 71 8.27 6.04 2.11
N GLU A 72 9.19 5.86 1.16
CA GLU A 72 9.14 4.80 0.15
C GLU A 72 9.31 3.42 0.83
N PRO A 73 8.29 2.53 0.83
CA PRO A 73 8.39 1.25 1.50
C PRO A 73 9.44 0.30 0.90
N HIS A 74 9.70 0.34 -0.41
CA HIS A 74 10.68 -0.53 -1.10
C HIS A 74 12.12 -0.36 -0.60
N ASP A 75 12.44 0.83 -0.10
CA ASP A 75 13.74 1.23 0.42
C ASP A 75 13.78 1.34 1.95
N LEU A 76 12.79 0.78 2.65
CA LEU A 76 12.77 0.85 4.11
C LEU A 76 13.96 0.12 4.73
N GLU A 77 14.77 0.88 5.45
CA GLU A 77 15.75 0.37 6.41
C GLU A 77 15.14 0.36 7.82
N LEU A 78 15.34 -0.73 8.55
CA LEU A 78 14.82 -0.87 9.91
C LEU A 78 15.78 -0.32 10.96
N ALA A 79 15.30 0.62 11.77
CA ALA A 79 16.00 1.03 12.98
C ALA A 79 15.90 -0.05 14.07
N PRO A 80 16.87 -0.14 15.01
CA PRO A 80 16.83 -1.11 16.10
C PRO A 80 15.55 -1.09 16.92
N ARG A 81 14.93 0.09 17.09
CA ARG A 81 13.64 0.22 17.79
C ARG A 81 12.50 -0.45 17.04
N GLN A 82 12.47 -0.36 15.71
CA GLN A 82 11.45 -1.02 14.89
C GLN A 82 11.59 -2.54 14.95
N ILE A 83 12.83 -3.05 14.97
CA ILE A 83 13.09 -4.49 15.19
C ILE A 83 12.53 -4.93 16.56
N GLY A 84 12.78 -4.14 17.60
CA GLY A 84 12.19 -4.37 18.93
C GLY A 84 10.66 -4.39 18.89
N SER A 85 10.02 -3.44 18.19
CA SER A 85 8.56 -3.40 18.03
C SER A 85 8.02 -4.65 17.33
N ILE A 86 8.70 -5.19 16.32
CA ILE A 86 8.33 -6.46 15.68
C ILE A 86 8.36 -7.58 16.73
N SER A 87 9.46 -7.73 17.48
CA SER A 87 9.59 -8.79 18.49
C SER A 87 8.60 -8.70 19.65
N GLU A 88 8.13 -7.50 20.00
CA GLU A 88 7.17 -7.25 21.08
C GLU A 88 5.70 -7.34 20.62
N SER A 89 5.44 -7.54 19.33
CA SER A 89 4.08 -7.58 18.77
C SER A 89 3.41 -8.93 19.02
N ASP A 90 2.09 -8.87 19.25
CA ASP A 90 1.27 -10.07 19.35
C ASP A 90 0.88 -10.59 17.96
N TYR A 91 0.83 -9.67 16.99
CA TYR A 91 0.44 -9.92 15.61
C TYR A 91 1.23 -9.02 14.65
N VAL A 92 1.74 -9.59 13.55
CA VAL A 92 2.46 -8.84 12.51
C VAL A 92 1.74 -9.04 11.18
N LEU A 93 1.40 -7.93 10.51
CA LEU A 93 0.84 -7.93 9.16
C LEU A 93 1.81 -7.27 8.20
N TYR A 94 2.30 -8.04 7.24
CA TYR A 94 3.23 -7.56 6.23
C TYR A 94 2.86 -8.10 4.86
N LEU A 95 3.49 -7.54 3.84
CA LEU A 95 3.41 -8.04 2.49
C LEU A 95 4.83 -8.36 2.03
N LYS A 96 5.09 -9.67 1.86
CA LYS A 96 6.40 -10.14 1.43
C LYS A 96 6.74 -9.61 0.03
N GLY A 97 8.01 -9.28 -0.19
CA GLY A 97 8.49 -8.75 -1.45
C GLY A 97 8.40 -7.23 -1.60
N ILE A 98 7.76 -6.50 -0.67
CA ILE A 98 7.80 -5.03 -0.64
C ILE A 98 8.99 -4.52 0.16
N GLN A 99 9.28 -5.07 1.34
CA GLN A 99 10.28 -4.47 2.25
C GLN A 99 11.29 -5.54 2.66
N PRO A 100 12.42 -5.71 1.92
CA PRO A 100 13.38 -6.78 2.20
C PRO A 100 13.89 -6.82 3.64
N ALA A 101 14.12 -5.65 4.25
CA ALA A 101 14.52 -5.56 5.65
C ALA A 101 13.46 -6.11 6.62
N VAL A 102 12.17 -5.90 6.32
CA VAL A 102 11.05 -6.44 7.12
C VAL A 102 10.93 -7.95 6.91
N ASP A 103 11.06 -8.42 5.67
CA ASP A 103 11.03 -9.86 5.36
C ASP A 103 12.10 -10.62 6.14
N ASP A 104 13.30 -10.05 6.26
CA ASP A 104 14.40 -10.65 7.02
C ASP A 104 14.22 -10.53 8.54
N ALA A 105 13.73 -9.39 9.04
CA ALA A 105 13.44 -9.22 10.46
C ALA A 105 12.35 -10.18 10.94
N ILE A 106 11.30 -10.40 10.15
CA ILE A 106 10.20 -11.31 10.50
C ILE A 106 10.69 -12.76 10.62
N LYS A 107 11.55 -13.23 9.70
CA LYS A 107 12.17 -14.57 9.78
C LYS A 107 12.92 -14.80 11.10
N GLN A 108 13.43 -13.74 11.70
CA GLN A 108 14.23 -13.79 12.93
C GLN A 108 13.42 -13.43 14.19
N SER A 109 12.22 -12.88 14.04
CA SER A 109 11.45 -12.27 15.13
C SER A 109 10.88 -13.28 16.15
N GLY A 110 10.57 -14.51 15.71
CA GLY A 110 9.91 -15.52 16.54
C GLY A 110 8.43 -15.22 16.87
N VAL A 111 7.82 -14.21 16.25
CA VAL A 111 6.42 -13.85 16.47
C VAL A 111 5.49 -14.93 15.92
N LYS A 112 4.58 -15.43 16.76
CA LYS A 112 3.70 -16.56 16.43
C LYS A 112 2.65 -16.20 15.37
N ASN A 113 2.03 -15.03 15.50
CA ASN A 113 0.97 -14.60 14.59
C ASN A 113 1.53 -13.64 13.54
N THR A 114 2.25 -14.19 12.57
CA THR A 114 2.75 -13.43 11.43
C THR A 114 1.89 -13.75 10.20
N VAL A 115 1.37 -12.72 9.54
CA VAL A 115 0.51 -12.85 8.36
C VAL A 115 1.15 -12.16 7.17
N ASP A 116 1.48 -12.95 6.15
CA ASP A 116 1.94 -12.49 4.85
C ASP A 116 0.73 -12.30 3.92
N ALA A 117 0.42 -11.04 3.59
CA ALA A 117 -0.67 -10.69 2.70
C ALA A 117 -0.54 -11.31 1.29
N ALA A 118 0.69 -11.60 0.83
CA ALA A 118 0.92 -12.26 -0.46
C ALA A 118 0.33 -13.68 -0.52
N THR A 119 0.12 -14.32 0.63
CA THR A 119 -0.45 -15.68 0.73
C THR A 119 -1.99 -15.67 0.80
N LEU A 120 -2.61 -14.50 0.86
CA LEU A 120 -4.06 -14.33 1.03
C LEU A 120 -4.79 -14.05 -0.29
N THR A 121 -4.05 -13.93 -1.39
CA THR A 121 -4.55 -13.78 -2.76
C THR A 121 -3.56 -14.40 -3.75
N THR A 122 -3.94 -14.48 -5.03
CA THR A 122 -3.05 -14.93 -6.10
C THR A 122 -2.24 -13.75 -6.64
N LEU A 123 -0.92 -13.88 -6.59
CA LEU A 123 0.00 -12.93 -7.23
C LEU A 123 0.11 -13.21 -8.74
N GLU A 124 0.27 -12.15 -9.50
CA GLU A 124 0.47 -12.14 -10.95
C GLU A 124 1.80 -11.44 -11.28
N ASP A 125 2.33 -11.71 -12.47
CA ASP A 125 3.53 -11.07 -12.97
C ASP A 125 3.15 -9.88 -13.85
N HIS A 126 3.54 -8.67 -13.44
CA HIS A 126 3.34 -7.44 -14.20
C HIS A 126 4.67 -6.80 -14.55
N GLY A 127 4.86 -6.39 -15.81
CA GLY A 127 6.08 -5.71 -16.25
C GLY A 127 6.03 -4.18 -16.13
N SER A 128 7.05 -3.50 -16.68
CA SER A 128 7.07 -2.04 -16.82
C SER A 128 6.06 -1.50 -17.84
N GLU A 129 5.60 -2.36 -18.74
CA GLU A 129 4.45 -2.13 -19.61
C GLU A 129 3.46 -3.27 -19.41
N VAL A 130 2.23 -2.92 -19.04
CA VAL A 130 1.12 -3.87 -18.89
C VAL A 130 0.00 -3.36 -19.75
N SER A 131 -0.40 -4.13 -20.76
CA SER A 131 -1.59 -3.84 -21.55
C SER A 131 -2.70 -4.77 -21.06
N GLY A 132 -3.78 -4.20 -20.52
CA GLY A 132 -5.00 -4.97 -20.30
C GLY A 132 -5.45 -5.54 -21.64
N HIS A 133 -5.49 -6.87 -21.76
CA HIS A 133 -5.96 -7.52 -22.97
C HIS A 133 -7.45 -7.21 -23.11
N ASP A 134 -7.80 -6.44 -24.14
CA ASP A 134 -9.17 -6.32 -24.62
C ASP A 134 -9.56 -7.71 -25.16
N HIS A 135 -10.28 -8.51 -24.38
CA HIS A 135 -10.97 -9.69 -24.92
C HIS A 135 -12.18 -9.24 -25.73
N GLY A 136 -11.92 -8.51 -26.82
CA GLY A 136 -12.82 -8.41 -27.94
C GLY A 136 -12.88 -9.78 -28.59
N HIS A 137 -13.96 -10.52 -28.32
CA HIS A 137 -14.30 -11.73 -29.04
C HIS A 137 -14.52 -11.38 -30.52
N GLU A 138 -13.50 -11.58 -31.35
CA GLU A 138 -13.71 -11.87 -32.76
C GLU A 138 -13.73 -13.39 -32.91
N GLU A 139 -14.95 -13.93 -32.89
CA GLU A 139 -15.29 -15.28 -33.32
C GLU A 139 -14.98 -15.38 -34.84
N GLU A 140 -13.74 -15.70 -35.18
CA GLU A 140 -13.41 -16.17 -36.53
C GLU A 140 -13.63 -17.68 -36.55
N ALA A 141 -14.80 -18.06 -37.06
CA ALA A 141 -15.15 -19.43 -37.37
C ALA A 141 -14.19 -19.97 -38.44
N HIS A 142 -13.32 -20.91 -38.06
CA HIS A 142 -12.63 -21.76 -39.01
C HIS A 142 -13.25 -23.15 -38.98
N GLU A 143 -13.96 -23.43 -40.08
CA GLU A 143 -14.52 -24.71 -40.42
C GLU A 143 -13.44 -25.80 -40.47
N GLU A 144 -13.86 -26.98 -40.03
CA GLU A 144 -13.18 -28.26 -39.95
C GLU A 144 -12.55 -28.69 -41.28
N GLU A 145 -11.31 -29.19 -41.26
CA GLU A 145 -10.90 -30.26 -42.16
C GLU A 145 -10.04 -31.28 -41.40
N ALA A 146 -10.51 -32.53 -41.46
CA ALA A 146 -10.00 -33.68 -40.75
C ALA A 146 -8.71 -34.22 -41.38
N HIS A 147 -7.73 -34.62 -40.58
CA HIS A 147 -6.81 -35.73 -40.92
C HIS A 147 -6.32 -36.46 -39.66
N GLU A 148 -6.41 -37.79 -39.74
CA GLU A 148 -6.03 -38.78 -38.73
C GLU A 148 -4.51 -39.01 -38.67
N ASP A 149 -4.05 -39.30 -37.44
CA ASP A 149 -2.90 -40.08 -36.96
C ASP A 149 -1.50 -39.94 -37.60
N GLU A 150 -0.49 -39.66 -36.75
CA GLU A 150 0.55 -40.63 -36.33
C GLU A 150 1.62 -39.98 -35.42
N ALA A 151 2.24 -40.82 -34.61
CA ALA A 151 3.01 -40.54 -33.39
C ALA A 151 4.42 -39.89 -33.51
N HIS A 152 4.73 -39.07 -32.48
CA HIS A 152 6.01 -38.87 -31.74
C HIS A 152 7.33 -38.58 -32.48
N GLU A 153 7.95 -37.40 -32.29
CA GLU A 153 8.97 -37.10 -31.23
C GLU A 153 9.61 -35.70 -31.40
N GLU A 154 10.18 -35.26 -30.28
CA GLU A 154 10.76 -34.00 -29.82
C GLU A 154 11.77 -33.26 -30.74
N HIS A 155 11.69 -31.92 -30.77
CA HIS A 155 12.61 -31.02 -30.05
C HIS A 155 12.53 -29.56 -30.53
N ALA A 156 12.83 -28.68 -29.56
CA ALA A 156 13.54 -27.40 -29.69
C ALA A 156 12.71 -26.10 -29.77
N GLU A 157 12.44 -25.57 -28.57
CA GLU A 157 12.91 -24.25 -28.12
C GLU A 157 12.65 -23.06 -29.06
N GLY A 158 11.49 -22.44 -28.87
CA GLY A 158 11.24 -21.05 -29.20
C GLY A 158 10.93 -20.26 -27.93
N ASP A 159 11.80 -20.34 -26.91
CA ASP A 159 11.73 -19.48 -25.73
C ASP A 159 11.93 -18.03 -26.21
N GLY A 160 10.82 -17.32 -26.38
CA GLY A 160 10.81 -15.89 -26.55
C GLY A 160 11.31 -15.28 -25.26
N HIS A 161 12.63 -15.08 -25.18
CA HIS A 161 13.30 -14.41 -24.08
C HIS A 161 12.71 -13.01 -23.86
N ASN A 162 11.64 -12.94 -23.08
CA ASN A 162 11.32 -11.72 -22.35
C ASN A 162 12.42 -11.58 -21.31
N HIS A 163 13.16 -10.49 -21.36
CA HIS A 163 14.18 -10.19 -20.37
C HIS A 163 13.48 -9.94 -19.03
N GLY A 164 13.21 -11.01 -18.30
CA GLY A 164 12.84 -10.97 -16.90
C GLY A 164 13.92 -10.22 -16.16
N GLU A 165 13.61 -9.00 -15.75
CA GLU A 165 14.29 -8.43 -14.60
C GLU A 165 14.11 -9.42 -13.44
N GLU A 166 15.16 -9.68 -12.67
CA GLU A 166 15.15 -10.59 -11.52
C GLU A 166 14.23 -10.08 -10.39
N GLY A 167 12.91 -10.06 -10.64
CA GLY A 167 11.89 -9.61 -9.71
C GLY A 167 10.83 -10.69 -9.59
N GLY A 168 10.50 -11.08 -8.36
CA GLY A 168 9.34 -11.94 -8.10
C GLY A 168 8.03 -11.28 -8.56
N ALA A 169 6.92 -12.01 -8.40
CA ALA A 169 5.59 -11.55 -8.77
C ALA A 169 5.25 -10.15 -8.25
N ASP A 170 4.42 -9.40 -8.99
CA ASP A 170 4.06 -8.02 -8.68
C ASP A 170 3.42 -7.96 -7.28
N PRO A 171 4.02 -7.25 -6.32
CA PRO A 171 3.49 -7.19 -4.97
C PRO A 171 2.36 -6.14 -4.82
N HIS A 172 2.05 -5.31 -5.82
CA HIS A 172 1.15 -4.15 -5.66
C HIS A 172 -0.36 -4.48 -5.64
N ILE A 173 -0.73 -5.62 -5.05
CA ILE A 173 -2.08 -6.19 -4.97
C ILE A 173 -3.13 -5.26 -4.35
N TRP A 174 -2.73 -4.28 -3.53
CA TRP A 174 -3.67 -3.35 -2.88
C TRP A 174 -4.26 -2.32 -3.84
N LEU A 175 -3.69 -2.18 -5.05
CA LEU A 175 -4.21 -1.29 -6.09
C LEU A 175 -5.36 -1.93 -6.90
N ASP A 176 -5.65 -3.21 -6.65
CA ASP A 176 -6.84 -3.90 -7.12
C ASP A 176 -7.83 -4.05 -5.96
N PRO A 177 -9.00 -3.37 -5.99
CA PRO A 177 -9.99 -3.45 -4.92
C PRO A 177 -10.53 -4.86 -4.66
N VAL A 178 -10.57 -5.73 -5.67
CA VAL A 178 -11.07 -7.11 -5.55
C VAL A 178 -10.03 -7.97 -4.85
N LYS A 179 -8.77 -7.93 -5.29
CA LYS A 179 -7.66 -8.64 -4.61
C LYS A 179 -7.48 -8.13 -3.19
N TYR A 180 -7.55 -6.83 -2.97
CA TYR A 180 -7.45 -6.26 -1.63
C TYR A 180 -8.62 -6.69 -0.72
N ALA A 181 -9.81 -6.94 -1.27
CA ALA A 181 -10.92 -7.52 -0.52
C ALA A 181 -10.70 -9.00 -0.15
N GLU A 182 -9.99 -9.77 -0.96
CA GLU A 182 -9.55 -11.13 -0.62
C GLU A 182 -8.55 -11.09 0.55
N VAL A 183 -7.55 -10.22 0.47
CA VAL A 183 -6.58 -10.00 1.55
C VAL A 183 -7.30 -9.57 2.82
N ALA A 184 -8.26 -8.64 2.74
CA ALA A 184 -9.06 -8.21 3.90
C ALA A 184 -9.79 -9.38 4.56
N LYS A 185 -10.40 -10.29 3.78
CA LYS A 185 -11.05 -11.51 4.31
C LYS A 185 -10.06 -12.43 5.02
N GLY A 186 -8.87 -12.61 4.45
CA GLY A 186 -7.80 -13.41 5.05
C GLY A 186 -7.30 -12.80 6.36
N VAL A 187 -7.07 -11.49 6.38
CA VAL A 187 -6.67 -10.74 7.57
C VAL A 187 -7.74 -10.85 8.67
N GLY A 188 -9.02 -10.66 8.34
CA GLY A 188 -10.13 -10.83 9.27
C GLY A 188 -10.13 -12.19 9.96
N LYS A 189 -10.07 -13.27 9.19
CA LYS A 189 -9.99 -14.65 9.73
C LYS A 189 -8.76 -14.86 10.61
N SER A 190 -7.63 -14.24 10.27
CA SER A 190 -6.41 -14.37 11.07
C SER A 190 -6.48 -13.60 12.38
N LEU A 191 -7.15 -12.45 12.42
CA LEU A 191 -7.42 -11.69 13.65
C LEU A 191 -8.40 -12.44 14.54
N GLU A 192 -9.47 -13.02 13.99
CA GLU A 192 -10.40 -13.91 14.72
C GLU A 192 -9.67 -15.07 15.41
N LYS A 193 -8.60 -15.60 14.78
CA LYS A 193 -7.78 -16.67 15.38
C LYS A 193 -6.81 -16.15 16.44
N ALA A 194 -6.24 -14.98 16.23
CA ALA A 194 -5.25 -14.39 17.14
C ALA A 194 -5.89 -13.84 18.42
N ASP A 195 -7.14 -13.38 18.33
CA ASP A 195 -7.91 -12.82 19.43
C ASP A 195 -9.40 -13.28 19.34
N PRO A 196 -9.69 -14.51 19.80
CA PRO A 196 -11.01 -15.13 19.67
C PRO A 196 -12.12 -14.41 20.44
N ASP A 197 -11.79 -13.68 21.50
CA ASP A 197 -12.77 -12.98 22.34
C ASP A 197 -13.50 -11.87 21.57
N HIS A 198 -12.85 -11.32 20.53
CA HIS A 198 -13.37 -10.24 19.68
C HIS A 198 -13.69 -10.69 18.24
N ALA A 199 -13.71 -12.01 17.98
CA ALA A 199 -13.87 -12.55 16.63
C ALA A 199 -15.15 -12.07 15.90
N ALA A 200 -16.26 -11.89 16.62
CA ALA A 200 -17.51 -11.40 16.03
C ALA A 200 -17.38 -9.97 15.47
N ASP A 201 -16.63 -9.11 16.16
CA ASP A 201 -16.40 -7.73 15.73
C ASP A 201 -15.45 -7.68 14.53
N TYR A 202 -14.37 -8.46 14.52
CA TYR A 202 -13.47 -8.59 13.38
C TYR A 202 -14.20 -9.06 12.12
N LYS A 203 -15.07 -10.08 12.25
CA LYS A 203 -15.88 -10.58 11.15
C LYS A 203 -16.80 -9.50 10.60
N LYS A 204 -17.52 -8.80 11.46
CA LYS A 204 -18.43 -7.70 11.10
C LYS A 204 -17.69 -6.56 10.38
N ASN A 205 -16.54 -6.14 10.92
CA ASN A 205 -15.72 -5.07 10.35
C ASN A 205 -15.14 -5.47 8.99
N THR A 206 -14.71 -6.73 8.86
CA THR A 206 -14.24 -7.30 7.59
C THR A 206 -15.33 -7.27 6.53
N GLU A 207 -16.56 -7.71 6.86
CA GLU A 207 -17.70 -7.67 5.94
C GLU A 207 -18.04 -6.23 5.49
N ALA A 208 -18.00 -5.28 6.41
CA ALA A 208 -18.20 -3.86 6.10
C ALA A 208 -17.13 -3.33 5.13
N LEU A 209 -15.85 -3.60 5.40
CA LEU A 209 -14.73 -3.19 4.56
C LEU A 209 -14.80 -3.82 3.16
N VAL A 210 -15.09 -5.12 3.06
CA VAL A 210 -15.30 -5.81 1.78
C VAL A 210 -16.44 -5.16 0.99
N GLY A 211 -17.52 -4.76 1.67
CA GLY A 211 -18.61 -4.01 1.05
C GLY A 211 -18.17 -2.65 0.50
N GLU A 212 -17.29 -1.93 1.18
CA GLU A 212 -16.69 -0.67 0.70
C GLU A 212 -15.79 -0.90 -0.52
N LEU A 213 -14.95 -1.95 -0.49
CA LEU A 213 -14.05 -2.30 -1.61
C LEU A 213 -14.83 -2.75 -2.85
N ASN A 214 -15.93 -3.48 -2.69
CA ASN A 214 -16.80 -3.84 -3.81
C ASN A 214 -17.46 -2.61 -4.44
N LYS A 215 -17.89 -1.64 -3.64
CA LYS A 215 -18.41 -0.36 -4.15
C LYS A 215 -17.32 0.41 -4.89
N LEU A 216 -16.09 0.41 -4.37
CA LEU A 216 -14.94 1.01 -5.04
C LEU A 216 -14.68 0.35 -6.38
N ASN A 217 -14.71 -1.00 -6.46
CA ASN A 217 -14.59 -1.73 -7.72
C ASN A 217 -15.62 -1.25 -8.75
N THR A 218 -16.91 -1.21 -8.39
CA THR A 218 -17.98 -0.73 -9.29
C THR A 218 -17.76 0.73 -9.72
N ALA A 219 -17.24 1.58 -8.84
CA ALA A 219 -16.92 2.96 -9.16
C ALA A 219 -15.78 3.05 -10.18
N TYR A 220 -14.74 2.22 -10.05
CA TYR A 220 -13.65 2.10 -11.03
C TYR A 220 -14.17 1.59 -12.39
N GLU A 221 -14.92 0.48 -12.41
CA GLU A 221 -15.51 -0.08 -13.65
C GLU A 221 -16.35 0.96 -14.40
N THR A 222 -17.19 1.69 -13.66
CA THR A 222 -18.08 2.70 -14.26
C THR A 222 -17.30 3.93 -14.71
N GLY A 223 -16.40 4.44 -13.87
CA GLY A 223 -15.65 5.67 -14.12
C GLY A 223 -14.61 5.54 -15.22
N LEU A 224 -14.04 4.35 -15.41
CA LEU A 224 -12.97 4.10 -16.39
C LEU A 224 -13.47 3.54 -17.72
N LYS A 225 -14.77 3.23 -17.84
CA LYS A 225 -15.36 2.69 -19.06
C LYS A 225 -15.12 3.58 -20.29
N ASN A 226 -15.42 4.87 -20.17
CA ASN A 226 -15.44 5.83 -21.27
C ASN A 226 -14.27 6.83 -21.22
N THR A 227 -13.04 6.33 -21.08
CA THR A 227 -11.85 7.19 -21.10
C THR A 227 -11.43 7.52 -22.53
N ALA A 228 -10.93 8.74 -22.75
CA ALA A 228 -10.39 9.14 -24.05
C ALA A 228 -9.09 8.42 -24.42
N THR A 229 -8.35 7.95 -23.42
CA THR A 229 -7.15 7.11 -23.54
C THR A 229 -7.24 5.98 -22.52
N LYS A 230 -6.75 4.81 -22.90
CA LYS A 230 -6.56 3.67 -21.99
C LYS A 230 -5.15 3.64 -21.41
N THR A 231 -4.21 4.38 -22.00
CA THR A 231 -2.82 4.43 -21.57
C THR A 231 -2.57 5.56 -20.57
N PHE A 232 -1.84 5.26 -19.49
CA PHE A 232 -1.32 6.23 -18.53
C PHE A 232 0.15 5.98 -18.23
N ILE A 233 0.88 7.05 -17.89
CA ILE A 233 2.32 7.02 -17.62
C ILE A 233 2.55 7.16 -16.13
N THR A 234 3.41 6.31 -15.56
CA THR A 234 3.77 6.34 -14.14
C THR A 234 5.29 6.42 -13.97
N THR A 235 5.74 6.97 -12.85
CA THR A 235 7.17 6.92 -12.51
C THR A 235 7.59 5.53 -12.02
N HIS A 236 6.69 4.83 -11.32
CA HIS A 236 6.87 3.52 -10.71
C HIS A 236 5.78 2.58 -11.23
N SER A 237 6.18 1.40 -11.72
CA SER A 237 5.27 0.40 -12.31
C SER A 237 4.50 -0.38 -11.24
N ALA A 238 3.63 0.31 -10.50
CA ALA A 238 2.86 -0.27 -9.40
C ALA A 238 1.41 -0.63 -9.77
N PHE A 239 0.89 -0.14 -10.89
CA PHE A 239 -0.53 -0.20 -11.22
C PHE A 239 -0.87 -1.35 -12.17
N GLY A 240 -0.07 -2.42 -12.23
CA GLY A 240 -0.27 -3.57 -13.11
C GLY A 240 -1.64 -4.21 -12.92
N TYR A 241 -1.96 -4.62 -11.69
CA TYR A 241 -3.27 -5.17 -11.32
C TYR A 241 -4.45 -4.26 -11.65
N LEU A 242 -4.31 -2.95 -11.39
CA LEU A 242 -5.36 -1.97 -11.70
C LEU A 242 -5.56 -1.86 -13.20
N ALA A 243 -4.46 -1.81 -13.96
CA ALA A 243 -4.50 -1.70 -15.40
C ALA A 243 -5.14 -2.93 -16.03
N GLU A 244 -4.74 -4.12 -15.61
CA GLU A 244 -5.32 -5.39 -16.07
C GLU A 244 -6.82 -5.46 -15.79
N ARG A 245 -7.24 -5.22 -14.53
CA ARG A 245 -8.65 -5.36 -14.14
C ARG A 245 -9.58 -4.45 -14.93
N TYR A 246 -9.17 -3.21 -15.20
CA TYR A 246 -10.04 -2.20 -15.80
C TYR A 246 -9.74 -1.92 -17.28
N GLY A 247 -8.96 -2.79 -17.94
CA GLY A 247 -8.64 -2.68 -19.36
C GLY A 247 -7.88 -1.40 -19.70
N LEU A 248 -6.95 -0.99 -18.84
CA LEU A 248 -6.03 0.12 -19.07
C LEU A 248 -4.64 -0.39 -19.45
N THR A 249 -3.78 0.52 -19.90
CA THR A 249 -2.37 0.25 -20.19
C THR A 249 -1.49 1.12 -19.31
N GLN A 250 -0.65 0.50 -18.48
CA GLN A 250 0.39 1.21 -17.73
C GLN A 250 1.65 1.32 -18.60
N GLN A 251 2.27 2.51 -18.62
CA GLN A 251 3.64 2.72 -19.10
C GLN A 251 4.49 3.31 -17.98
N GLY A 252 5.33 2.49 -17.36
CA GLY A 252 6.22 2.89 -16.28
C GLY A 252 7.57 3.40 -16.77
N ILE A 253 8.10 4.43 -16.09
CA ILE A 253 9.46 4.94 -16.33
C ILE A 253 10.50 4.08 -15.58
N ALA A 254 10.18 3.65 -14.36
CA ALA A 254 10.94 2.66 -13.58
C ALA A 254 10.15 1.35 -13.45
N GLY A 255 10.84 0.25 -13.16
CA GLY A 255 10.26 -1.08 -13.00
C GLY A 255 9.36 -1.24 -11.77
N ILE A 256 9.04 -2.49 -11.42
CA ILE A 256 8.19 -2.84 -10.26
C ILE A 256 8.85 -2.40 -8.94
N ASP A 257 10.17 -2.52 -8.84
CA ASP A 257 10.96 -1.85 -7.80
C ASP A 257 11.38 -0.47 -8.35
N PRO A 258 11.04 0.65 -7.69
CA PRO A 258 11.37 1.98 -8.19
C PRO A 258 12.88 2.27 -8.13
N ARG A 259 13.69 1.42 -7.47
CA ARG A 259 15.14 1.54 -7.52
C ARG A 259 15.64 1.42 -8.96
N PRO A 260 16.56 2.30 -9.39
CA PRO A 260 17.27 2.06 -10.64
C PRO A 260 18.00 0.73 -10.50
N SER A 261 17.72 -0.23 -11.41
CA SER A 261 18.49 -1.46 -11.53
C SER A 261 19.98 -1.11 -11.42
N ARG A 262 20.63 -1.65 -10.38
CA ARG A 262 22.08 -1.56 -10.26
C ARG A 262 22.66 -2.42 -11.36
N ALA A 263 22.79 -1.84 -12.55
CA ALA A 263 23.63 -2.42 -13.57
C ALA A 263 25.00 -2.72 -12.91
N PRO A 264 25.53 -3.95 -13.00
CA PRO A 264 26.82 -4.27 -12.42
C PRO A 264 27.86 -3.24 -12.93
N PRO A 265 28.81 -2.80 -12.08
CA PRO A 265 29.83 -1.84 -12.49
C PRO A 265 30.69 -2.45 -13.60
N GLY A 266 30.27 -2.25 -14.85
CA GLY A 266 30.80 -2.97 -16.00
C GLY A 266 30.02 -2.74 -17.31
N SER A 267 28.71 -2.47 -17.27
CA SER A 267 27.95 -2.17 -18.50
C SER A 267 28.09 -0.70 -18.94
N ARG A 268 29.33 -0.31 -19.26
CA ARG A 268 29.54 0.86 -20.12
C ARG A 268 28.93 0.54 -21.47
N ARG A 269 27.72 1.05 -21.70
CA ARG A 269 27.12 1.13 -23.03
C ARG A 269 28.15 1.79 -23.96
N SER A 270 28.61 1.05 -24.94
CA SER A 270 29.59 1.50 -25.93
C SER A 270 29.00 2.70 -26.66
N THR A 271 29.42 3.91 -26.29
CA THR A 271 29.15 5.10 -27.11
C THR A 271 29.71 4.84 -28.51
N PRO A 272 28.92 4.95 -29.59
CA PRO A 272 29.47 4.85 -30.93
C PRO A 272 30.48 5.98 -31.08
N SER A 273 31.73 5.61 -31.40
CA SER A 273 32.77 6.59 -31.71
C SER A 273 32.29 7.46 -32.86
N ARG A 274 31.90 8.71 -32.55
CA ARG A 274 31.54 9.69 -33.55
C ARG A 274 32.84 10.12 -34.23
N ARG A 275 33.25 9.34 -35.24
CA ARG A 275 34.37 9.64 -36.12
C ARG A 275 34.12 11.01 -36.73
N ARG A 276 34.84 12.02 -36.23
CA ARG A 276 34.81 13.41 -36.71
C ARG A 276 35.10 13.40 -38.22
N ARG A 277 34.06 13.55 -39.05
CA ARG A 277 34.24 14.01 -40.42
C ARG A 277 34.70 15.47 -40.34
N ARG A 278 35.97 15.69 -40.74
CA ARG A 278 36.58 17.01 -40.91
C ARG A 278 35.74 17.84 -41.90
N PRO A 279 35.47 19.13 -41.64
CA PRO A 279 35.03 20.03 -42.70
C PRO A 279 36.24 20.38 -43.60
N PRO A 280 36.07 20.53 -44.92
CA PRO A 280 37.14 21.06 -45.77
C PRO A 280 37.39 22.54 -45.46
N ARG A 281 38.67 22.89 -45.37
CA ARG A 281 39.18 24.25 -45.13
C ARG A 281 38.91 25.19 -46.32
N SER A 282 38.74 26.47 -45.95
CA SER A 282 38.54 27.65 -46.78
C SER A 282 39.60 27.91 -47.85
N SER A 283 39.17 28.45 -49.00
CA SER A 283 39.98 29.32 -49.85
C SER A 283 39.80 30.78 -49.44
N SER A 284 40.91 31.43 -49.12
CA SER A 284 41.03 32.85 -48.81
C SER A 284 41.03 33.69 -50.09
N ARG A 285 40.33 34.83 -50.10
CA ARG A 285 40.82 36.00 -50.83
C ARG A 285 40.57 37.29 -50.05
N ARG A 286 41.67 38.01 -49.90
CA ARG A 286 41.93 39.26 -49.16
C ARG A 286 41.11 40.45 -49.69
N SER A 287 40.71 41.35 -48.77
CA SER A 287 40.35 42.76 -49.01
C SER A 287 41.55 43.58 -49.55
N PRO A 288 41.34 44.85 -49.97
CA PRO A 288 41.62 45.92 -49.00
C PRO A 288 40.70 47.17 -49.06
N ALA A 289 40.63 47.79 -47.88
CA ALA A 289 40.30 49.15 -47.46
C ALA A 289 40.11 50.30 -48.48
N THR A 290 39.16 51.21 -48.17
CA THR A 290 39.40 52.67 -48.20
C THR A 290 38.49 53.40 -47.20
N GLY A 291 39.05 54.39 -46.51
CA GLY A 291 38.51 55.07 -45.32
C GLY A 291 37.59 56.30 -45.58
N PRO A 292 37.49 57.24 -44.61
CA PRO A 292 36.23 57.88 -44.22
C PRO A 292 36.00 59.31 -44.75
N ARG A 293 34.77 59.84 -44.64
CA ARG A 293 34.47 61.29 -44.49
C ARG A 293 33.01 61.58 -44.08
N ARG A 294 32.84 62.36 -43.01
CA ARG A 294 31.65 63.19 -42.62
C ARG A 294 31.74 64.55 -43.36
N PRO A 295 30.86 65.57 -43.17
CA PRO A 295 29.45 65.68 -42.71
C PRO A 295 28.58 66.68 -43.56
N SER A 296 27.28 66.84 -43.27
CA SER A 296 26.49 68.13 -43.25
C SER A 296 24.97 67.85 -43.16
N ARG A 297 24.30 68.17 -42.04
CA ARG A 297 23.51 69.40 -41.76
C ARG A 297 22.46 69.78 -42.82
N ARG A 298 21.16 69.62 -42.50
CA ARG A 298 20.10 70.66 -42.54
C ARG A 298 18.74 70.09 -42.11
N THR A 299 18.24 70.54 -40.96
CA THR A 299 16.82 70.88 -40.71
C THR A 299 16.48 72.21 -41.43
N PRO A 300 15.25 72.79 -41.42
CA PRO A 300 14.02 72.43 -40.69
C PRO A 300 12.74 72.47 -41.55
N GLY A 301 11.61 72.11 -40.93
CA GLY A 301 10.25 72.34 -41.43
C GLY A 301 9.28 71.36 -40.80
#